data_AF-A0A259RJJ7-F1
#
_entry.id   AF-A0A259RJJ7-F1
#
_cell.length_a   1.000
_cell.length_b   1.000
_cell.length_c   1.000
_cell.angle_alpha   90.00
_cell.angle_beta   90.00
_cell.angle_gamma   90.00
#
_symmetry.space_group_name_H-M   'P 1'
#
loop_
_entity.id
_entity.type
_entity.pdbx_description
1 polymer ?
#
loop_
_entity_poly.entity_id
_entity_poly.type
_entity_poly.pdbx_seq_one_letter_code
_entity_poly.pdbx_strand_id
1 'polypeptide(L)'
;MARKQHALWKPLTPKRYAWSLGAFMIALCLIFFNPSTFADWVNAIAGRTLLPDTSQYLSYWIPSLVFVCVAFMWLEAVLGFCVGCKIHWLLVKLGVHKEECLACNNIDWDEIARRKAEQAGNG
;
A
#
# COMPACT_ATOMS: atom_id res chain seq x y z
N MET A 1 -3.69 -16.82 21.20
CA MET A 1 -3.38 -18.04 20.42
C MET A 1 -2.30 -17.74 19.37
N ALA A 2 -1.05 -17.43 19.76
CA ALA A 2 0.03 -17.09 18.81
C ALA A 2 1.41 -17.66 19.19
N ARG A 3 1.56 -18.24 20.40
CA ARG A 3 2.88 -18.60 20.96
C ARG A 3 3.42 -19.96 20.49
N LYS A 4 2.62 -20.78 19.78
CA LYS A 4 2.97 -22.14 19.32
C LYS A 4 2.83 -22.34 17.81
N GLN A 5 2.78 -21.27 17.02
CA GLN A 5 2.78 -21.40 15.57
C GLN A 5 4.23 -21.48 15.09
N HIS A 6 4.57 -22.53 14.36
CA HIS A 6 5.87 -22.66 13.69
C HIS A 6 6.01 -21.50 12.69
N ALA A 7 7.22 -20.94 12.58
CA ALA A 7 7.47 -19.84 11.66
C ALA A 7 7.29 -20.31 10.21
N LEU A 8 6.09 -20.10 9.67
CA LEU A 8 5.80 -20.31 8.25
C LEU A 8 6.47 -19.19 7.47
N TRP A 9 7.49 -19.53 6.69
CA TRP A 9 8.18 -18.59 5.82
C TRP A 9 7.20 -18.15 4.73
N LYS A 10 6.76 -16.90 4.80
CA LYS A 10 5.89 -16.27 3.80
C LYS A 10 6.75 -15.49 2.80
N PRO A 11 6.37 -15.45 1.51
CA PRO A 11 7.11 -14.70 0.51
C PRO A 11 7.18 -13.22 0.89
N LEU A 12 8.38 -12.63 0.76
CA LEU A 12 8.68 -11.25 1.16
C LEU A 12 8.21 -10.23 0.12
N THR A 13 8.09 -10.66 -1.13
CA THR A 13 7.70 -9.91 -2.33
C THR A 13 6.40 -9.10 -2.17
N PRO A 14 5.27 -9.68 -1.73
CA PRO A 14 4.02 -8.95 -1.50
C PRO A 14 4.15 -7.80 -0.49
N LYS A 15 4.95 -8.00 0.56
CA LYS A 15 5.18 -6.99 1.60
C LYS A 15 5.98 -5.79 1.08
N ARG A 16 6.89 -6.02 0.12
CA ARG A 16 7.65 -4.94 -0.53
C ARG A 16 6.74 -4.01 -1.34
N TYR A 17 5.67 -4.52 -1.96
CA TYR A 17 4.70 -3.69 -2.69
C TYR A 17 3.88 -2.78 -1.77
N ALA A 18 3.46 -3.29 -0.61
CA ALA A 18 2.82 -2.48 0.42
C ALA A 18 3.76 -1.37 0.92
N TRP A 19 5.02 -1.72 1.19
CA TRP A 19 6.04 -0.76 1.61
C TRP A 19 6.38 0.28 0.54
N SER A 20 6.43 -0.10 -0.74
CA SER A 20 6.69 0.84 -1.84
C SER A 20 5.53 1.82 -2.03
N LEU A 21 4.28 1.37 -1.88
CA LEU A 21 3.11 2.26 -1.92
C LEU A 21 3.13 3.26 -0.76
N GLY A 22 3.46 2.80 0.45
CA GLY A 22 3.63 3.68 1.61
C GLY A 22 4.76 4.69 1.42
N ALA A 23 5.93 4.25 0.93
CA ALA A 23 7.07 5.12 0.65
C ALA A 23 6.76 6.17 -0.43
N PHE A 24 6.08 5.76 -1.51
CA PHE A 24 5.62 6.67 -2.56
C PHE A 24 4.68 7.74 -2.00
N MET A 25 3.72 7.33 -1.18
CA MET A 25 2.77 8.22 -0.53
C MET A 25 3.46 9.23 0.40
N ILE A 26 4.40 8.78 1.24
CA ILE A 26 5.18 9.66 2.12
C ILE A 26 6.03 10.64 1.29
N ALA A 27 6.63 10.18 0.20
CA ALA A 27 7.42 11.05 -0.69
C ALA A 27 6.56 12.17 -1.29
N LEU A 28 5.35 11.85 -1.78
CA LEU A 28 4.41 12.86 -2.25
C LEU A 28 4.07 13.87 -1.16
N CYS A 29 3.74 13.40 0.05
CA CYS A 29 3.50 14.30 1.17
C CYS A 29 4.70 15.22 1.42
N LEU A 30 5.92 14.69 1.52
CA LEU A 30 7.11 15.51 1.77
C LEU A 30 7.36 16.58 0.69
N ILE A 31 7.13 16.25 -0.58
CA ILE A 31 7.27 17.21 -1.70
C ILE A 31 6.26 18.36 -1.56
N PHE A 32 5.01 18.06 -1.19
CA PHE A 32 3.95 19.05 -1.09
C PHE A 32 3.94 19.83 0.23
N PHE A 33 4.36 19.22 1.34
CA PHE A 33 4.48 19.88 2.64
C PHE A 33 5.72 20.79 2.70
N ASN A 34 6.75 20.52 1.90
CA ASN A 34 7.96 21.33 1.85
C ASN A 34 8.38 21.62 0.39
N PRO A 35 7.57 22.42 -0.33
CA PRO A 35 7.81 22.71 -1.74
C PRO A 35 9.09 23.52 -1.96
N SER A 36 9.49 24.38 -1.02
CA SER A 36 10.72 25.16 -1.11
C SER A 36 11.96 24.27 -1.01
N THR A 37 12.02 23.34 -0.03
CA THR A 37 13.17 22.42 0.08
C THR A 37 13.26 21.47 -1.11
N PHE A 38 12.12 21.05 -1.67
CA PHE A 38 12.10 20.26 -2.90
C PHE A 38 12.59 21.08 -4.10
N ALA A 39 12.09 22.31 -4.26
CA ALA A 39 12.48 23.18 -5.35
C ALA A 39 13.97 23.58 -5.28
N ASP A 40 14.50 23.88 -4.09
CA ASP A 40 15.93 24.10 -3.83
C ASP A 40 16.77 22.87 -4.23
N TRP A 41 16.32 21.67 -3.86
CA TRP A 41 17.01 20.42 -4.23
C TRP A 41 17.00 20.20 -5.75
N VAL A 42 15.87 20.42 -6.43
CA VAL A 42 15.78 20.32 -7.90
C VAL A 42 16.65 21.38 -8.58
N ASN A 43 16.61 22.61 -8.10
CA ASN A 43 17.39 23.73 -8.62
C ASN A 43 18.91 23.49 -8.41
N ALA A 44 19.31 22.90 -7.29
CA ALA A 44 20.69 22.51 -7.01
C ALA A 44 21.20 21.40 -7.94
N ILE A 45 20.38 20.39 -8.23
CA ILE A 45 20.76 19.30 -9.16
C ILE A 45 20.82 19.82 -10.59
N ALA A 46 19.87 20.66 -10.99
CA ALA A 46 19.78 21.15 -12.35
C ALA A 46 20.72 22.32 -12.67
N GLY A 47 21.30 22.95 -11.63
CA GLY A 47 22.19 24.12 -11.76
C GLY A 47 21.52 25.37 -12.32
N ARG A 48 20.19 25.39 -12.40
CA ARG A 48 19.36 26.49 -12.94
C ARG A 48 18.04 26.56 -12.18
N THR A 49 17.48 27.76 -12.06
CA THR A 49 16.18 28.00 -11.40
C THR A 49 15.04 27.50 -12.30
N LEU A 50 14.65 26.24 -12.15
CA LEU A 50 13.53 25.61 -12.85
C LEU A 50 12.21 25.78 -12.10
N LEU A 51 12.24 25.75 -10.76
CA LEU A 51 11.06 25.98 -9.92
C LEU A 51 11.22 27.29 -9.12
N PRO A 52 10.18 28.13 -9.01
CA PRO A 52 10.20 29.31 -8.16
C PRO A 52 10.09 28.95 -6.68
N ASP A 53 11.06 29.37 -5.86
CA ASP A 53 11.15 29.05 -4.42
C ASP A 53 10.35 30.02 -3.52
N THR A 54 9.69 31.01 -4.10
CA THR A 54 9.19 32.20 -3.38
C THR A 54 7.76 32.09 -2.86
N SER A 55 7.05 30.97 -3.09
CA SER A 55 5.66 30.84 -2.65
C SER A 55 5.26 29.41 -2.30
N GLN A 56 4.79 29.23 -1.06
CA GLN A 56 4.25 27.96 -0.57
C GLN A 56 2.80 27.80 -1.04
N TYR A 57 2.61 27.17 -2.20
CA TYR A 57 1.28 26.80 -2.68
C TYR A 57 0.84 25.50 -2.02
N LEU A 58 0.16 25.61 -0.88
CA LEU A 58 -0.57 24.47 -0.32
C LEU A 58 -1.75 24.18 -1.25
N SER A 59 -1.56 23.28 -2.22
CA SER A 59 -2.59 22.93 -3.20
C SER A 59 -3.85 22.46 -2.48
N TYR A 60 -5.01 22.96 -2.92
CA TYR A 60 -6.34 22.65 -2.34
C TYR A 60 -6.64 21.14 -2.30
N TRP A 61 -5.97 20.35 -3.14
CA TRP A 61 -6.10 18.90 -3.24
C TRP A 61 -5.21 18.10 -2.28
N ILE A 62 -4.34 18.74 -1.48
CA ILE A 62 -3.47 18.02 -0.52
C ILE A 62 -4.29 17.26 0.54
N PRO A 63 -5.34 17.84 1.17
CA PRO A 63 -6.14 17.12 2.16
C PRO A 63 -6.78 15.86 1.58
N SER A 64 -7.28 15.90 0.34
CA SER A 64 -7.90 14.73 -0.28
C SER A 64 -6.90 13.59 -0.50
N LEU A 65 -5.65 13.91 -0.84
CA LEU A 65 -4.57 12.94 -0.97
C LEU A 65 -4.31 12.24 0.38
N VAL A 66 -4.25 12.98 1.49
CA VAL A 66 -4.10 12.44 2.85
C VAL A 66 -5.27 11.52 3.23
N PHE A 67 -6.51 11.94 2.95
CA PHE A 67 -7.69 11.10 3.20
C PHE A 67 -7.66 9.80 2.39
N VAL A 68 -7.18 9.84 1.15
CA VAL A 68 -7.00 8.63 0.34
C VAL A 68 -5.93 7.70 0.93
N CYS A 69 -4.82 8.21 1.49
CA CYS A 69 -3.85 7.32 2.18
C CYS A 69 -4.50 6.67 3.38
N VAL A 70 -5.16 7.46 4.23
CA VAL A 70 -5.80 6.97 5.44
C VAL A 70 -6.85 5.93 5.08
N ALA A 71 -7.65 6.17 4.04
CA ALA A 71 -8.62 5.20 3.54
C ALA A 71 -7.95 3.89 3.10
N PHE A 72 -6.84 3.94 2.35
CA PHE A 72 -6.13 2.73 1.95
C PHE A 72 -5.50 1.97 3.12
N MET A 73 -4.89 2.67 4.09
CA MET A 73 -4.35 2.06 5.30
C MET A 73 -5.45 1.46 6.18
N TRP A 74 -6.58 2.16 6.30
CA TRP A 74 -7.72 1.73 7.09
C TRP A 74 -8.42 0.52 6.47
N LEU A 75 -8.59 0.51 5.15
CA LEU A 75 -9.17 -0.61 4.42
C LEU A 75 -8.28 -1.86 4.50
N GLU A 76 -6.95 -1.70 4.51
CA GLU A 76 -6.03 -2.79 4.80
C GLU A 76 -6.18 -3.29 6.25
N ALA A 77 -6.26 -2.38 7.22
CA ALA A 77 -6.35 -2.74 8.63
C ALA A 77 -7.69 -3.39 9.02
N VAL A 78 -8.82 -2.95 8.45
CA VAL A 78 -10.17 -3.40 8.82
C VAL A 78 -10.67 -4.54 7.94
N LEU A 79 -10.48 -4.44 6.63
CA LEU A 79 -11.03 -5.40 5.66
C LEU A 79 -9.96 -6.38 5.14
N GLY A 80 -8.68 -6.17 5.46
CA GLY A 80 -7.57 -6.96 4.91
C GLY A 80 -7.36 -6.76 3.41
N PHE A 81 -7.96 -5.72 2.81
CA PHE A 81 -7.80 -5.42 1.39
C PHE A 81 -6.56 -4.54 1.20
N CYS A 82 -5.47 -5.15 0.71
CA CYS A 82 -4.24 -4.44 0.39
C CYS A 82 -4.12 -4.21 -1.12
N VAL A 83 -4.05 -2.95 -1.55
CA VAL A 83 -3.83 -2.57 -2.96
C VAL A 83 -2.50 -3.13 -3.48
N GLY A 84 -1.47 -3.18 -2.65
CA GLY A 84 -0.16 -3.76 -2.99
C GLY A 84 -0.24 -5.24 -3.36
N CYS A 85 -1.04 -6.02 -2.63
CA CYS A 85 -1.34 -7.41 -2.94
C CYS A 85 -2.06 -7.57 -4.29
N LYS A 86 -2.99 -6.66 -4.60
CA LYS A 86 -3.72 -6.64 -5.88
C LYS A 86 -2.82 -6.30 -7.07
N ILE A 87 -1.88 -5.37 -6.88
CA ILE A 87 -0.84 -5.04 -7.86
C ILE A 87 0.06 -6.25 -8.09
N HIS A 88 0.54 -6.91 -7.04
CA HIS A 88 1.35 -8.11 -7.19
C HIS A 88 0.63 -9.23 -7.95
N TRP A 89 -0.63 -9.51 -7.62
CA TRP A 89 -1.45 -10.48 -8.37
C TRP A 89 -1.62 -10.10 -9.84
N LEU A 90 -1.81 -8.80 -10.15
CA LEU A 90 -1.85 -8.31 -11.52
C LEU A 90 -0.52 -8.55 -12.25
N LEU A 91 0.63 -8.31 -11.61
CA LEU A 91 1.95 -8.56 -12.19
C LEU A 91 2.23 -10.05 -12.41
N VAL A 92 1.73 -10.92 -11.53
CA VAL A 92 1.78 -12.38 -11.72
C VAL A 92 0.94 -12.78 -12.93
N LYS A 93 -0.27 -12.22 -13.06
CA LYS A 93 -1.14 -12.45 -14.21
C LYS A 93 -0.52 -11.95 -15.53
N LEU A 94 0.25 -10.87 -15.48
CA LEU A 94 1.00 -10.32 -16.62
C LEU A 94 2.31 -11.08 -16.91
N GLY A 95 2.63 -12.13 -16.14
CA GLY A 95 3.82 -12.98 -16.34
C GLY A 95 5.13 -12.34 -15.89
N VAL A 96 5.10 -11.18 -15.23
CA VAL A 96 6.30 -10.48 -14.75
C VAL A 96 6.84 -11.12 -13.47
N HIS A 97 5.99 -11.76 -12.67
CA HIS A 97 6.38 -12.48 -11.44
C HIS A 97 5.83 -13.90 -11.47
N LYS A 98 6.64 -14.89 -11.07
CA LYS A 98 6.26 -16.32 -11.04
C LYS A 98 5.66 -16.78 -9.71
N GLU A 99 5.79 -15.99 -8.65
CA GLU A 99 5.40 -16.38 -7.30
C GLU A 99 3.91 -16.08 -7.06
N GLU A 100 3.11 -17.13 -6.91
CA GLU A 100 1.71 -17.01 -6.50
C GLU A 100 1.62 -16.68 -5.01
N CYS A 101 1.03 -15.53 -4.69
CA CYS A 101 0.81 -15.14 -3.30
C CYS A 101 -0.48 -15.77 -2.78
N LEU A 102 -0.38 -16.91 -2.08
CA LEU A 102 -1.49 -17.54 -1.37
C LEU A 102 -2.13 -16.63 -0.29
N ALA A 103 -1.46 -15.54 0.12
CA ALA A 103 -1.98 -14.56 1.06
C ALA A 103 -2.76 -13.40 0.41
N CYS A 104 -2.79 -13.28 -0.93
CA CYS A 104 -3.49 -12.19 -1.61
C CYS A 104 -5.02 -12.34 -1.64
N ASN A 105 -5.55 -13.50 -1.25
CA ASN A 105 -6.96 -13.71 -0.96
C ASN A 105 -7.08 -14.03 0.54
N ASN A 106 -7.08 -13.01 1.39
CA ASN A 106 -7.28 -13.16 2.84
C ASN A 106 -8.73 -13.58 3.18
N ILE A 107 -9.57 -13.85 2.17
CA ILE A 107 -10.80 -14.60 2.34
C ILE A 107 -10.46 -16.07 2.11
N ASP A 108 -10.27 -16.80 3.20
CA ASP A 108 -10.26 -18.26 3.20
C ASP A 108 -11.70 -18.72 2.97
N TRP A 109 -12.08 -18.83 1.69
CA TRP A 109 -13.43 -19.25 1.27
C TRP A 109 -13.75 -20.66 1.77
N ASP A 110 -12.74 -21.48 2.02
CA ASP A 110 -12.88 -22.84 2.56
C ASP A 110 -13.20 -22.80 4.07
N GLU A 111 -12.58 -21.91 4.84
CA GLU A 111 -12.91 -21.66 6.26
C GLU A 111 -14.31 -21.05 6.40
N ILE A 112 -14.69 -20.10 5.53
CA ILE A 112 -16.04 -19.50 5.52
C ILE A 112 -17.10 -20.54 5.11
N ALA A 113 -16.80 -21.38 4.11
CA ALA A 113 -17.67 -22.46 3.69
C ALA A 113 -17.84 -23.51 4.79
N ARG A 114 -16.76 -23.91 5.48
CA ARG A 114 -16.82 -24.80 6.66
C ARG A 114 -17.69 -24.23 7.76
N ARG A 115 -17.50 -22.96 8.14
CA ARG A 115 -18.33 -22.31 9.17
C ARG A 115 -19.81 -22.24 8.78
N LYS A 116 -20.10 -21.95 7.51
CA LYS A 116 -21.48 -21.98 7.00
C LYS A 116 -22.08 -23.38 7.02
N ALA A 117 -21.31 -24.41 6.66
CA ALA A 117 -21.74 -25.80 6.70
C ALA A 117 -21.97 -26.29 8.15
N GLU A 118 -21.08 -25.94 9.08
CA GLU A 118 -21.22 -26.21 10.52
C GLU A 118 -22.45 -25.50 11.12
N GLN A 119 -22.74 -24.26 10.69
CA GLN A 119 -23.94 -23.53 11.10
C GLN A 119 -25.23 -24.10 10.50
N ALA A 120 -25.18 -24.67 9.30
CA ALA A 120 -26.32 -25.31 8.66
C ALA A 120 -26.62 -26.72 9.19
N GLY A 121 -25.63 -27.43 9.76
CA GLY A 121 -25.79 -28.76 10.35
C GLY A 121 -26.18 -28.78 11.83
N ASN A 122 -26.13 -27.63 12.51
CA ASN A 122 -26.50 -27.47 13.94
C ASN A 122 -27.88 -26.81 14.15
N GLY A 123 -28.71 -26.72 13.10
CA GLY A 123 -30.06 -26.14 13.13
C GLY A 123 -31.16 -27.19 13.03
#